data_AF-A0A7C7C6A1-F1
#
_entry.id   AF-A0A7C7C6A1-F1
#
_cell.length_a   1.000
_cell.length_b   1.000
_cell.length_c   1.000
_cell.angle_alpha   90.00
_cell.angle_beta   90.00
_cell.angle_gamma   90.00
#
_symmetry.space_group_name_H-M   'P 1'
#
loop_
_entity.id
_entity.type
_entity.pdbx_description
1 polymer ?
#
loop_
_entity_poly.entity_id
_entity_poly.type
_entity_poly.pdbx_seq_one_letter_code
_entity_poly.pdbx_strand_id
1 'polypeptide(L)'
;MLADRGILDRATIQGGNIFRSLEGEIFTSEEVNSLQAAVFVISEFLIEEGEHARIADEYEKELEDMYTHPSDQGSTEYGEVPQYAEKGSMRPGYYYYPLRNRY
;
A
#
# COMPACT_ATOMS: atom_id res chain seq x y z
N MET A 1 13.25 -8.90 9.05
CA MET A 1 12.27 -10.02 9.07
C MET A 1 13.02 -11.36 9.16
N LEU A 2 12.70 -12.22 10.15
CA LEU A 2 13.35 -13.50 10.56
C LEU A 2 14.90 -13.56 10.52
N ALA A 3 15.50 -13.49 9.33
CA ALA A 3 16.93 -13.33 9.10
C ALA A 3 17.55 -12.15 9.88
N ASP A 4 16.92 -10.97 9.84
CA ASP A 4 17.47 -9.79 10.55
C ASP A 4 17.33 -9.90 12.07
N ARG A 5 16.44 -10.78 12.55
CA ARG A 5 16.23 -11.07 13.98
C ARG A 5 17.09 -12.26 14.46
N GLY A 6 17.97 -12.79 13.60
CA GLY A 6 18.92 -13.86 13.95
C GLY A 6 18.29 -15.24 14.11
N ILE A 7 17.08 -15.48 13.59
CA ILE A 7 16.41 -16.78 13.66
C ILE A 7 16.82 -17.71 12.51
N LEU A 8 17.10 -17.14 11.34
CA LEU A 8 17.31 -17.86 10.09
C LEU A 8 18.67 -17.53 9.48
N ASP A 9 19.38 -18.54 8.97
CA ASP A 9 20.63 -18.34 8.24
C ASP A 9 20.34 -17.80 6.83
N ARG A 10 20.71 -16.54 6.60
CA ARG A 10 20.55 -15.85 5.31
C ARG A 10 21.23 -16.56 4.15
N ALA A 11 22.34 -17.26 4.40
CA ALA A 11 23.08 -17.94 3.35
C ALA A 11 22.34 -19.17 2.80
N THR A 12 21.38 -19.70 3.56
CA THR A 12 20.61 -20.90 3.20
C THR A 12 19.26 -20.59 2.54
N ILE A 13 18.92 -19.30 2.37
CA ILE A 13 17.66 -18.90 1.75
C ILE A 13 17.65 -19.32 0.29
N GLN A 14 16.67 -20.13 -0.08
CA GLN A 14 16.46 -20.60 -1.45
C GLN A 14 14.98 -20.64 -1.85
N GLY A 15 14.73 -20.70 -3.16
CA GLY A 15 13.39 -20.91 -3.69
C GLY A 15 12.93 -22.34 -3.48
N GLY A 16 11.69 -22.51 -2.99
CA GLY A 16 11.08 -23.82 -2.83
C GLY A 16 10.56 -24.40 -4.15
N ASN A 17 10.04 -25.62 -4.08
CA ASN A 17 9.43 -26.31 -5.22
C ASN A 17 8.10 -25.68 -5.67
N ILE A 18 7.44 -24.90 -4.80
CA ILE A 18 6.17 -24.23 -5.10
C ILE A 18 6.47 -22.80 -5.58
N PHE A 19 5.75 -22.36 -6.61
CA PHE A 19 5.86 -20.98 -7.10
C PHE A 19 5.65 -19.98 -5.96
N ARG A 20 6.59 -19.04 -5.81
CA ARG A 20 6.65 -18.03 -4.72
C ARG A 20 6.84 -18.60 -3.30
N SER A 21 7.33 -19.83 -3.17
CA SER A 21 7.82 -20.36 -1.90
C SER A 21 9.30 -20.02 -1.71
N LEU A 22 9.65 -19.68 -0.47
CA LEU A 22 11.03 -19.52 0.00
C LEU A 22 11.21 -20.42 1.22
N GLU A 23 12.40 -21.00 1.35
CA GLU A 23 12.80 -21.82 2.48
C GLU A 23 14.23 -21.46 2.91
N GLY A 24 14.59 -21.82 4.14
CA GLY A 24 15.92 -21.62 4.72
C GLY A 24 16.04 -22.31 6.07
N GLU A 25 17.26 -22.47 6.55
CA GLU A 25 17.57 -23.17 7.80
C GLU A 25 17.43 -22.26 9.02
N ILE A 26 16.81 -22.78 10.07
CA ILE A 26 16.64 -22.10 11.36
C ILE A 26 17.84 -22.44 12.25
N PHE A 27 18.40 -21.43 12.93
CA PHE A 27 19.47 -21.66 13.89
C PHE A 27 18.99 -22.50 15.09
N THR A 28 19.77 -23.52 15.47
CA THR A 28 19.50 -24.37 16.63
C THR A 28 20.19 -23.83 17.87
N SER A 29 19.50 -23.85 19.01
CA SER A 29 20.06 -23.53 20.33
C SER A 29 19.75 -24.64 21.33
N GLU A 30 20.65 -24.89 22.27
CA GLU A 30 20.43 -25.82 23.39
C GLU A 30 19.63 -25.16 24.52
N GLU A 31 19.66 -23.84 24.62
CA GLU A 31 19.03 -23.07 25.70
C GLU A 31 17.57 -22.69 25.40
N VAL A 32 17.25 -22.49 24.12
CA VAL A 32 15.95 -21.98 23.68
C VAL A 32 15.40 -22.87 22.57
N ASN A 33 14.10 -23.14 22.64
CA ASN A 33 13.41 -23.84 21.56
C ASN A 33 13.35 -22.95 20.30
N SER A 34 14.17 -23.28 19.30
CA SER A 34 14.26 -22.54 18.04
C SER A 34 12.94 -22.40 17.29
N LEU A 35 12.06 -23.41 17.36
CA LEU A 35 10.75 -23.34 16.72
C LEU A 35 9.85 -22.32 17.42
N GLN A 36 9.86 -22.30 18.76
CA GLN A 36 9.10 -21.32 19.53
C GLN A 36 9.59 -19.89 19.27
N ALA A 37 10.91 -19.70 19.17
CA ALA A 37 11.50 -18.41 18.82
C ALA A 37 11.08 -17.95 17.41
N ALA A 38 11.07 -18.86 16.43
CA ALA A 38 10.60 -18.56 15.09
C ALA A 38 9.12 -18.16 15.06
N VAL A 39 8.25 -18.92 15.74
CA VAL A 39 6.82 -18.60 15.84
C VAL A 39 6.59 -17.25 16.52
N PHE A 40 7.36 -16.94 17.56
CA PHE A 40 7.28 -15.64 18.25
C PHE A 40 7.60 -14.47 17.30
N VAL A 41 8.71 -14.53 16.57
CA VAL A 41 9.07 -13.47 15.62
C VAL A 41 8.05 -13.33 14.48
N ILE A 42 7.49 -14.44 14.00
CA ILE A 42 6.38 -14.40 13.02
C ILE A 42 5.16 -13.69 13.62
N SER A 43 4.83 -13.96 14.88
CA SER A 43 3.70 -13.31 15.54
C SER A 43 3.89 -11.80 15.70
N GLU A 44 5.10 -11.35 16.07
CA GLU A 44 5.42 -9.91 16.14
C GLU A 44 5.25 -9.26 14.76
N PHE A 45 5.78 -9.89 13.71
CA PHE A 45 5.64 -9.39 12.34
C PHE A 45 4.17 -9.26 11.92
N LEU A 46 3.32 -10.26 12.22
CA LEU A 46 1.90 -10.21 11.88
C LEU A 46 1.16 -9.06 12.59
N ILE A 47 1.55 -8.75 13.83
CA ILE A 47 0.97 -7.63 14.58
C ILE A 47 1.43 -6.29 13.98
N GLU A 48 2.73 -6.14 13.72
CA GLU A 48 3.30 -4.92 13.13
C GLU A 48 2.68 -4.62 11.75
N GLU A 49 2.65 -5.61 10.85
CA GLU A 49 2.03 -5.46 9.53
C GLU A 49 0.52 -5.21 9.60
N GLY A 50 -0.17 -5.86 10.56
CA GLY A 50 -1.59 -5.65 10.78
C GLY A 50 -1.92 -4.19 11.12
N GLU A 51 -1.10 -3.56 11.98
CA GLU A 51 -1.26 -2.13 12.30
C GLU A 51 -0.92 -1.25 11.10
N HIS A 52 0.12 -1.56 10.33
CA HIS A 52 0.44 -0.81 9.12
C HIS A 52 -0.68 -0.86 8.07
N ALA A 53 -1.30 -2.03 7.89
CA ALA A 53 -2.46 -2.20 7.02
C ALA A 53 -3.66 -1.38 7.53
N ARG A 54 -3.96 -1.44 8.83
CA ARG A 54 -5.05 -0.66 9.43
C ARG A 54 -4.86 0.85 9.24
N ILE A 55 -3.65 1.35 9.43
CA ILE A 55 -3.33 2.78 9.25
C ILE A 55 -3.51 3.18 7.78
N ALA A 56 -3.11 2.33 6.83
CA ALA A 56 -3.29 2.61 5.41
C ALA A 56 -4.78 2.67 5.03
N ASP A 57 -5.58 1.72 5.51
CA ASP A 57 -7.03 1.68 5.28
C ASP A 57 -7.74 2.91 5.91
N GLU A 58 -7.34 3.30 7.12
CA GLU A 58 -7.87 4.50 7.79
C GLU A 58 -7.54 5.77 7.02
N TYR A 59 -6.30 5.89 6.53
CA TYR A 59 -5.87 7.03 5.73
C TYR A 59 -6.64 7.12 4.39
N GLU A 60 -6.83 6.00 3.69
CA GLU A 60 -7.61 5.97 2.46
C GLU A 60 -9.06 6.40 2.71
N LYS A 61 -9.66 5.92 3.80
CA LYS A 61 -11.02 6.28 4.20
C LYS A 61 -11.15 7.76 4.58
N GLU A 62 -10.17 8.31 5.30
CA GLU A 62 -10.15 9.75 5.63
C GLU A 62 -10.03 10.62 4.37
N LEU A 63 -9.21 10.21 3.40
CA LEU A 63 -9.12 10.88 2.11
C LEU A 63 -10.44 10.80 1.33
N GLU A 64 -11.08 9.63 1.30
CA GLU A 64 -12.38 9.45 0.64
C GLU A 64 -13.44 10.37 1.28
N ASP A 65 -13.50 10.43 2.61
CA ASP A 65 -14.45 11.25 3.34
C ASP A 65 -14.20 12.75 3.10
N MET A 66 -12.94 13.18 3.07
CA MET A 66 -12.59 14.56 2.72
C MET A 66 -13.13 15.01 1.37
N TYR A 67 -13.18 14.11 0.37
CA TYR A 67 -13.67 14.45 -0.97
C TYR A 67 -15.19 14.26 -1.12
N THR A 68 -15.78 13.29 -0.42
CA THR A 68 -17.21 12.94 -0.57
C THR A 68 -18.10 13.67 0.43
N HIS A 69 -17.59 13.96 1.63
CA HIS A 69 -18.29 14.67 2.70
C HIS A 69 -17.39 15.76 3.31
N PRO A 70 -16.97 16.78 2.52
CA PRO A 70 -16.17 17.87 3.04
C PRO A 70 -16.91 18.63 4.14
N SER A 71 -16.17 19.12 5.14
CA SER A 71 -16.72 20.00 6.18
C SER A 71 -17.13 21.37 5.59
N ASP A 72 -17.93 22.16 6.34
CA ASP A 72 -18.33 23.52 5.93
C ASP A 72 -17.13 24.45 5.67
N GLN A 73 -15.98 24.20 6.31
CA GLN A 73 -14.74 24.96 6.03
C GLN A 73 -14.01 24.45 4.78
N GLY A 74 -14.14 23.16 4.45
CA GLY A 74 -13.56 22.53 3.27
C GLY A 74 -14.48 22.54 2.05
N SER A 75 -15.68 23.11 2.19
CA SER A 75 -16.68 23.26 1.14
C SER A 75 -17.07 24.73 0.98
N THR A 76 -17.67 25.07 -0.14
CA THR A 76 -18.20 26.41 -0.42
C THR A 76 -19.69 26.30 -0.65
N GLU A 77 -20.46 27.30 -0.23
CA GLU A 77 -21.90 27.28 -0.48
C GLU A 77 -22.20 27.25 -1.98
N TYR A 78 -23.32 26.63 -2.35
CA TYR A 78 -23.72 26.55 -3.75
C TYR A 78 -23.93 27.96 -4.33
N GLY A 79 -23.08 28.33 -5.29
CA GLY A 79 -23.10 29.64 -5.93
C GLY A 79 -22.12 30.67 -5.35
N GLU A 80 -21.43 30.38 -4.24
CA GLU A 80 -20.36 31.23 -3.69
C GLU A 80 -19.17 31.30 -4.66
N VAL A 81 -18.78 30.15 -5.22
CA VAL A 81 -17.77 30.08 -6.28
C VAL A 81 -18.46 30.11 -7.65
N PRO A 82 -18.12 31.04 -8.55
CA PRO A 82 -18.70 31.12 -9.88
C PRO A 82 -18.54 29.81 -10.65
N GLN A 83 -19.69 29.21 -10.95
CA GLN A 83 -19.79 28.00 -11.78
C GLN A 83 -20.30 28.38 -13.17
N TYR A 84 -19.64 27.86 -14.20
CA TYR A 84 -20.00 28.06 -15.59
C TYR A 84 -20.36 26.71 -16.21
N ALA A 85 -21.27 26.69 -17.17
CA ALA A 85 -21.69 25.47 -17.86
C ALA A 85 -20.52 24.75 -18.56
N GLU A 86 -19.51 25.51 -19.00
CA GLU A 86 -18.24 24.99 -19.48
C GLU A 86 -17.09 25.64 -18.68
N LYS A 87 -16.20 24.81 -18.14
CA LYS A 87 -14.95 25.24 -17.51
C LYS A 87 -13.76 24.86 -18.40
N GLY A 88 -12.81 25.78 -18.55
CA GLY A 88 -11.59 25.58 -19.34
C GLY A 88 -11.70 26.09 -20.79
N SER A 89 -10.59 26.03 -21.51
CA SER A 89 -10.49 26.51 -22.91
C SER A 89 -10.73 25.41 -23.95
N MET A 90 -10.91 24.15 -23.51
CA MET A 90 -11.16 23.02 -24.41
C MET A 90 -12.61 23.00 -24.83
N ARG A 91 -12.86 23.29 -26.10
CA ARG A 91 -14.17 23.12 -26.72
C ARG A 91 -14.39 21.66 -27.08
N PRO A 92 -15.43 20.98 -26.55
CA PRO A 92 -15.79 19.63 -26.95
C PRO A 92 -15.96 19.57 -28.48
N GLY A 93 -15.24 18.65 -29.14
CA GLY A 93 -15.28 18.47 -30.61
C GLY A 93 -14.26 19.26 -31.43
N TYR A 94 -13.50 20.21 -30.86
CA TYR A 94 -12.46 20.94 -31.61
C TYR A 94 -11.14 20.14 -31.74
N TYR A 95 -10.89 19.20 -30.82
CA TYR A 95 -9.74 18.29 -30.84
C TYR A 95 -10.10 16.92 -31.44
N TYR A 96 -10.72 16.87 -32.63
CA TYR A 96 -10.99 15.59 -33.30
C TYR A 96 -9.75 14.97 -33.97
N TYR A 97 -8.60 15.65 -34.00
CA TYR A 97 -7.35 15.09 -34.57
C TYR A 97 -6.08 15.62 -33.91
N PRO A 98 -5.49 14.90 -32.95
CA PRO A 98 -4.08 15.06 -32.63
C PRO A 98 -3.29 13.99 -33.38
N LEU A 99 -2.82 14.27 -34.61
CA LEU A 99 -1.85 13.50 -35.45
C LEU A 99 -2.32 13.17 -36.89
N ARG A 100 -2.88 14.12 -37.64
CA ARG A 100 -2.98 14.00 -39.11
C ARG A 100 -2.08 15.02 -39.79
N ASN A 101 -0.77 14.82 -39.63
CA ASN A 101 0.26 15.14 -40.62
C ASN A 101 1.58 14.53 -40.14
N ARG A 102 1.74 13.25 -40.47
CA ARG A 102 3.02 12.59 -40.53
C ARG A 102 3.21 12.14 -41.99
N TYR A 103 3.64 13.08 -42.83
CA TYR A 103 4.29 12.87 -44.11
C TYR A 103 5.26 14.02 -44.32
#